data_AF-A0A844IMF4-F1
#
_entry.id   AF-A0A844IMF4-F1
#
_cell.length_a   1.000
_cell.length_b   1.000
_cell.length_c   1.000
_cell.angle_alpha   90.00
_cell.angle_beta   90.00
_cell.angle_gamma   90.00
#
_symmetry.space_group_name_H-M   'P 1'
#
loop_
_entity.id
_entity.type
_entity.pdbx_description
1 polymer ?
#
loop_
_entity_poly.entity_id
_entity_poly.type
_entity_poly.pdbx_seq_one_letter_code
_entity_poly.pdbx_strand_id
1 'polypeptide(L)' 'MSYLLLQVPVLDTGNHFPLAFTLVYVVGFIAAVTIGSIAWYNSKRPPGWENKDRPNIIPKVEKE' A
#
# COMPACT_ATOMS: atom_id res chain seq x y z
N MET A 1 22.05 50.76 25.81
CA MET A 1 20.99 50.37 24.86
C MET A 1 21.03 48.86 24.72
N SER A 2 20.02 48.18 25.26
CA SER A 2 19.94 46.72 25.25
C SER A 2 19.22 46.27 23.98
N TYR A 3 19.85 45.43 23.15
CA TYR A 3 19.25 44.91 21.93
C TYR A 3 18.48 43.63 22.27
N LEU A 4 17.15 43.68 22.13
CA LEU A 4 16.28 42.50 22.14
C LEU A 4 16.56 41.70 20.86
N LEU A 5 17.26 40.58 20.98
CA LEU A 5 17.37 39.62 19.88
C LEU A 5 16.11 38.77 19.85
N LEU A 6 15.33 38.93 18.79
CA LEU A 6 14.23 38.03 18.46
C LEU A 6 14.83 36.67 18.13
N GLN A 7 14.74 35.74 19.07
CA GLN A 7 15.16 34.35 18.87
C GLN A 7 14.09 33.69 18.01
N VAL A 8 14.29 33.68 16.69
CA VAL A 8 13.44 32.93 15.76
C VAL A 8 13.74 31.44 15.99
N PRO A 9 12.76 30.61 16.35
CA PRO A 9 12.98 29.17 16.37
C PRO A 9 13.32 28.74 14.94
N VAL A 10 14.53 28.23 14.74
CA VAL A 10 14.83 27.47 13.53
C VAL A 10 13.99 26.21 13.65
N LEU A 11 12.85 26.19 12.97
CA LEU A 11 12.12 24.95 12.74
C LEU A 11 13.08 24.08 11.95
N ASP A 12 13.49 22.96 12.55
CA ASP A 12 14.24 21.93 11.86
C ASP A 12 13.32 21.33 10.79
N THR A 13 13.24 22.01 9.64
CA THR A 13 12.59 21.54 8.42
C THR A 13 13.61 20.77 7.59
N GLY A 14 14.51 20.03 8.23
CA GLY A 14 15.32 19.01 7.55
C GLY A 14 14.44 18.07 6.73
N ASN A 15 15.05 17.33 5.82
CA ASN A 15 14.35 16.39 4.94
C ASN A 15 13.77 15.22 5.77
N HIS A 16 12.60 15.45 6.38
CA HIS A 16 11.91 14.46 7.20
C HIS A 16 11.38 13.37 6.29
N PHE A 17 11.86 12.16 6.48
CA PHE A 17 11.31 11.00 5.78
C PHE A 17 9.82 10.89 6.12
N PRO A 18 8.90 10.87 5.13
CA PRO A 18 7.47 10.92 5.37
C PRO A 18 6.94 9.55 5.81
N LEU A 19 7.37 9.10 6.98
CA LEU A 19 7.19 7.75 7.52
C LEU A 19 5.73 7.30 7.44
N ALA A 20 4.81 8.14 7.92
CA ALA A 20 3.38 7.83 7.92
C ALA A 20 2.83 7.58 6.50
N PHE A 21 3.19 8.46 5.55
CA PHE A 21 2.79 8.30 4.15
C PHE A 21 3.36 7.02 3.55
N THR A 22 4.65 6.76 3.76
CA THR A 22 5.30 5.56 3.23
C THR A 22 4.68 4.29 3.80
N LEU A 23 4.38 4.24 5.11
CA LEU A 23 3.75 3.06 5.71
C LEU A 23 2.36 2.79 5.13
N VAL A 24 1.50 3.81 5.06
CA VAL A 24 0.15 3.65 4.48
C VAL A 24 0.24 3.19 3.03
N TYR A 25 1.16 3.78 2.26
CA TYR A 25 1.35 3.41 0.86
C TYR A 25 1.80 1.95 0.70
N VAL A 26 2.81 1.50 1.45
CA VAL A 26 3.33 0.13 1.35
C VAL A 26 2.31 -0.89 1.84
N VAL A 27 1.71 -0.68 3.02
CA VAL A 27 0.72 -1.61 3.59
C VAL A 27 -0.53 -1.65 2.72
N GLY A 28 -1.02 -0.50 2.27
CA GLY A 28 -2.17 -0.40 1.38
C GLY A 28 -1.92 -1.08 0.03
N PHE A 29 -0.72 -0.90 -0.55
CA PHE A 29 -0.34 -1.57 -1.78
C PHE A 29 -0.31 -3.10 -1.61
N ILE A 30 0.31 -3.60 -0.54
CA ILE A 30 0.35 -5.04 -0.22
C ILE A 30 -1.07 -5.60 -0.08
N ALA A 31 -1.95 -4.91 0.64
CA ALA A 31 -3.34 -5.31 0.79
C ALA A 31 -4.06 -5.34 -0.58
N ALA A 32 -3.88 -4.30 -1.40
CA ALA A 32 -4.52 -4.19 -2.71
C ALA A 32 -4.07 -5.30 -3.67
N VAL A 33 -2.77 -5.59 -3.77
CA VAL A 33 -2.27 -6.67 -4.65
C VAL A 33 -2.69 -8.04 -4.14
N THR A 34 -2.71 -8.24 -2.83
CA THR A 34 -3.09 -9.52 -2.23
C THR A 34 -4.57 -9.80 -2.46
N ILE A 35 -5.45 -8.88 -2.08
CA ILE A 35 -6.91 -9.02 -2.25
C ILE A 35 -7.28 -9.05 -3.74
N GLY A 36 -6.68 -8.17 -4.55
CA GLY A 36 -6.91 -8.14 -6.00
C GLY A 36 -6.53 -9.45 -6.69
N SER A 37 -5.39 -10.05 -6.30
CA SER A 37 -4.98 -11.36 -6.81
C SER A 37 -5.97 -12.45 -6.41
N ILE A 38 -6.38 -12.49 -5.14
CA ILE A 38 -7.37 -13.47 -4.66
C ILE A 38 -8.69 -13.34 -5.44
N ALA A 39 -9.18 -12.11 -5.63
CA ALA A 39 -10.40 -11.85 -6.37
C ALA A 39 -10.29 -12.26 -7.85
N TRP A 40 -9.19 -11.88 -8.50
CA TRP A 40 -8.98 -12.20 -9.92
C TRP A 40 -8.92 -13.71 -10.17
N TYR A 41 -8.15 -14.43 -9.36
CA TYR A 41 -7.97 -15.88 -9.49
C TYR A 41 -9.21 -16.71 -9.09
N ASN A 42 -10.13 -16.15 -8.31
CA ASN A 42 -11.43 -16.76 -8.01
C ASN A 42 -12.57 -16.22 -8.93
N SER A 43 -12.25 -15.35 -9.89
CA SER A 43 -13.20 -14.83 -10.86
C SER A 43 -13.41 -15.79 -12.06
N LYS A 44 -14.34 -15.44 -12.96
CA LYS A 44 -14.52 -16.19 -14.21
C LYS A 44 -13.27 -16.07 -15.07
N ARG A 45 -12.78 -17.20 -15.59
CA ARG A 45 -11.58 -17.21 -16.45
C ARG A 45 -11.84 -16.44 -17.74
N PRO A 46 -10.86 -15.64 -18.24
CA PRO A 46 -10.98 -14.99 -19.54
C PRO A 46 -10.90 -16.02 -20.68
N PRO A 47 -11.34 -15.66 -21.90
CA PRO A 47 -11.25 -16.55 -23.05
C PRO A 47 -9.81 -17.05 -23.29
N GLY A 48 -9.65 -18.34 -23.59
CA GLY A 48 -8.36 -19.00 -23.82
C GLY A 48 -7.63 -19.45 -22.56
N TRP A 49 -8.21 -19.25 -21.37
CA TRP A 49 -7.68 -19.69 -20.08
C TRP A 49 -8.56 -20.75 -19.40
N GLU A 50 -9.50 -21.35 -20.14
CA GLU A 50 -10.48 -22.30 -19.62
C GLU A 50 -9.82 -23.50 -18.92
N ASN A 51 -8.67 -23.95 -19.43
CA ASN A 51 -7.91 -25.10 -18.90
C ASN A 51 -6.82 -24.71 -17.88
N LYS A 52 -6.69 -23.43 -17.51
CA LYS A 52 -5.62 -22.95 -16.61
C LYS A 52 -6.04 -22.90 -15.16
N ASP A 53 -5.43 -23.76 -14.34
CA ASP A 53 -5.71 -23.76 -12.92
C ASP A 53 -5.15 -22.56 -12.16
N ARG A 54 -5.84 -22.29 -11.05
CA ARG A 54 -5.48 -21.27 -10.11
C ARG A 54 -4.21 -21.68 -9.35
N PRO A 55 -3.26 -20.76 -9.09
CA PRO A 55 -2.07 -21.06 -8.31
C PRO A 55 -2.40 -21.57 -6.90
N ASN A 56 -1.61 -22.52 -6.40
CA ASN A 56 -1.81 -23.14 -5.08
C ASN A 56 -1.70 -22.17 -3.89
N ILE A 57 -0.95 -21.07 -4.06
CA ILE A 57 -0.78 -20.04 -3.02
C ILE A 57 -2.03 -19.19 -2.78
N ILE A 58 -2.93 -19.14 -3.76
CA ILE A 58 -4.17 -18.39 -3.62
C ILE A 58 -5.15 -19.28 -2.82
N PRO A 59 -5.93 -18.75 -1.86
CA PRO A 59 -7.04 -19.46 -1.22
C PRO A 59 -8.32 -19.45 -2.06
N LYS A 60 -9.05 -20.58 -2.08
CA LYS A 60 -10.32 -20.69 -2.81
C LYS A 60 -11.39 -19.97 -2.00
N VAL A 61 -12.17 -19.12 -2.66
CA VAL A 61 -13.29 -18.41 -2.04
C VAL A 61 -14.56 -19.10 -2.49
N GLU A 62 -15.28 -19.69 -1.53
CA GLU A 62 -16.59 -20.30 -1.79
C GLU A 62 -17.66 -19.21 -1.82
N LYS A 63 -18.68 -19.42 -2.66
CA LYS A 63 -19.89 -18.59 -2.65
C LYS A 63 -20.89 -19.32 -1.78
N GLU A 64 -21.54 -18.58 -0.89
CA GLU A 64 -22.71 -19.06 -0.12
C GLU A 64 -23.82 -19.57 -1.04
#